data_AF-A0A2D5YR84-F1
#
_entry.id   AF-A0A2D5YR84-F1
#
_cell.length_a   1.000
_cell.length_b   1.000
_cell.length_c   1.000
_cell.angle_alpha   90.00
_cell.angle_beta   90.00
_cell.angle_gamma   90.00
#
_symmetry.space_group_name_H-M   'P 1'
#
loop_
_entity.id
_entity.type
_entity.pdbx_description
1 polymer ?
#
loop_
_entity_poly.entity_id
_entity_poly.type
_entity_poly.pdbx_seq_one_letter_code
_entity_poly.pdbx_strand_id
1 'polypeptide(L)'
;MVFGRRNKIYIEVDATELTDAQVRLLKSVNAMMEHVLTTDEESEFFEASAEAMRMCASLIKQAHFAHDLEIDGIPYAEQALEYSMDILNEHMTNSKVVQYDN
;
A
#
# COMPACT_ATOMS: atom_id res chain seq x y z
N MET A 1 -1.42 -29.60 -14.37
CA MET A 1 -1.19 -28.15 -14.16
C MET A 1 0.12 -27.78 -14.82
N VAL A 2 0.07 -27.01 -15.90
CA VAL A 2 1.26 -26.40 -16.48
C VAL A 2 1.44 -25.06 -15.75
N PHE A 3 2.21 -25.04 -14.67
CA PHE A 3 2.71 -23.78 -14.11
C PHE A 3 3.69 -23.21 -15.14
N GLY A 4 3.16 -22.39 -16.04
CA GLY A 4 3.93 -21.74 -17.09
C GLY A 4 5.00 -20.85 -16.45
N ARG A 5 6.26 -21.23 -16.60
CA ARG A 5 7.36 -20.27 -16.53
C ARG A 5 7.05 -19.15 -17.54
N ARG A 6 6.89 -17.90 -17.06
CA ARG A 6 7.06 -16.59 -17.75
C ARG A 6 5.83 -15.65 -17.74
N ASN A 7 5.49 -15.07 -16.58
CA ASN A 7 4.81 -13.76 -16.54
C ASN A 7 5.50 -12.91 -15.46
N LYS A 8 6.71 -12.44 -15.74
CA LYS A 8 7.38 -11.48 -14.85
C LYS A 8 6.81 -10.10 -15.11
N ILE A 9 6.38 -9.43 -14.05
CA ILE A 9 6.02 -8.02 -14.10
C ILE A 9 7.29 -7.20 -13.86
N TYR A 10 7.55 -6.23 -14.73
CA TYR A 10 8.62 -5.25 -14.56
C TYR A 10 7.96 -3.92 -14.22
N ILE A 11 8.32 -3.35 -13.07
CA ILE A 11 7.87 -2.04 -12.63
C ILE A 11 9.08 -1.12 -12.65
N GLU A 12 9.02 -0.06 -13.47
CA GLU A 12 10.01 1.00 -13.50
C GLU A 12 9.46 2.20 -12.73
N VAL A 13 10.25 2.71 -11.78
CA VAL A 13 9.90 3.85 -10.93
C VAL A 13 11.08 4.80 -10.94
N ASP A 14 10.85 6.07 -11.24
CA ASP A 14 11.85 7.10 -11.04
C ASP A 14 12.07 7.30 -9.53
N ALA A 15 13.26 6.91 -9.07
CA ALA A 15 13.63 6.96 -7.67
C ALA A 15 14.47 8.20 -7.33
N THR A 16 14.60 9.17 -8.23
CA THR A 16 15.47 10.35 -8.04
C THR A 16 15.10 11.16 -6.79
N GLU A 17 13.80 11.24 -6.47
CA GLU A 17 13.29 11.96 -5.29
C GLU A 17 12.96 11.02 -4.12
N LEU A 18 13.33 9.73 -4.20
CA LEU A 18 13.05 8.75 -3.16
C LEU A 18 14.32 8.46 -2.35
N THR A 19 14.16 8.40 -1.03
CA THR A 19 15.19 7.88 -0.14
C THR A 19 15.33 6.36 -0.30
N ASP A 20 16.51 5.81 0.02
CA ASP A 20 16.73 4.37 0.01
C ASP A 20 15.73 3.60 0.89
N ALA A 21 15.26 4.22 1.98
CA ALA A 21 14.26 3.65 2.86
C ALA A 21 12.89 3.53 2.16
N GLN A 22 12.44 4.59 1.49
CA GLN A 22 11.20 4.58 0.69
C GLN A 22 11.29 3.57 -0.45
N VAL A 23 12.43 3.49 -1.15
CA VAL A 23 12.64 2.50 -2.23
C VAL A 23 12.54 1.07 -1.69
N ARG A 24 13.13 0.78 -0.53
CA ARG A 24 13.00 -0.55 0.12
C ARG A 24 11.56 -0.84 0.51
N LEU A 25 10.87 0.12 1.13
CA LEU A 25 9.49 -0.06 1.55
C LEU A 25 8.56 -0.31 0.35
N LEU A 26 8.75 0.41 -0.76
CA LEU A 26 7.99 0.20 -2.00
C LEU A 26 8.18 -1.22 -2.56
N LYS A 27 9.42 -1.73 -2.55
CA LYS A 27 9.71 -3.12 -2.94
C LYS A 27 9.03 -4.13 -2.01
N SER A 28 9.09 -3.89 -0.71
CA SER A 28 8.45 -4.76 0.28
C SER A 28 6.92 -4.76 0.13
N VAL A 29 6.30 -3.62 -0.14
CA VAL A 29 4.85 -3.54 -0.42
C VAL A 29 4.50 -4.38 -1.65
N ASN A 30 5.26 -4.24 -2.74
CA ASN A 30 5.01 -5.04 -3.95
C ASN A 30 5.13 -6.56 -3.68
N ALA A 31 6.13 -6.99 -2.91
CA ALA A 31 6.27 -8.39 -2.51
C ALA A 31 5.12 -8.85 -1.58
N MET A 32 4.69 -8.00 -0.65
CA MET A 32 3.55 -8.28 0.22
C MET A 32 2.25 -8.43 -0.58
N MET A 33 2.04 -7.58 -1.59
CA MET A 33 0.90 -7.67 -2.49
C MET A 33 0.90 -8.97 -3.30
N GLU A 34 2.06 -9.41 -3.82
CA GLU A 34 2.18 -10.74 -4.45
C GLU A 34 1.75 -11.84 -3.47
N HIS A 35 2.22 -11.77 -2.23
CA HIS A 35 1.91 -12.77 -1.22
C HIS A 35 0.42 -12.81 -0.88
N VAL A 36 -0.21 -11.66 -0.60
CA VAL A 36 -1.66 -11.56 -0.37
C VAL A 36 -2.47 -12.14 -1.53
N LEU A 37 -2.02 -11.95 -2.78
CA LEU A 37 -2.72 -12.44 -3.97
C LEU A 37 -2.56 -13.94 -4.23
N THR A 38 -1.59 -14.60 -3.57
CA THR A 38 -1.21 -15.98 -3.90
C THR A 38 -1.28 -16.96 -2.73
N THR A 39 -1.34 -16.47 -1.49
CA THR A 39 -1.55 -17.35 -0.32
C THR A 39 -2.90 -18.07 -0.41
N ASP A 40 -2.89 -19.34 0.01
CA ASP A 40 -4.06 -20.21 0.08
C ASP A 40 -4.48 -20.51 1.54
N GLU A 41 -3.79 -19.92 2.52
CA GLU A 41 -4.06 -20.09 3.94
C GLU A 41 -4.86 -18.88 4.47
N GLU A 42 -5.97 -19.15 5.15
CA GLU A 42 -6.90 -18.12 5.60
C GLU A 42 -6.26 -17.16 6.60
N SER A 43 -5.56 -17.68 7.61
CA SER A 43 -4.96 -16.82 8.64
C SER A 43 -3.84 -15.93 8.08
N GLU A 44 -3.01 -16.48 7.20
CA GLU A 44 -1.96 -15.79 6.48
C GLU A 44 -2.55 -14.72 5.55
N PHE A 45 -3.66 -15.00 4.88
CA PHE A 45 -4.37 -14.00 4.08
C PHE A 45 -4.81 -12.79 4.92
N PHE A 46 -5.41 -13.01 6.09
CA PHE A 46 -5.82 -11.92 6.97
C PHE A 46 -4.64 -11.14 7.54
N GLU A 47 -3.59 -11.83 8.00
CA GLU A 47 -2.38 -11.21 8.55
C GLU A 47 -1.64 -10.40 7.49
N ALA A 48 -1.41 -10.97 6.31
CA ALA A 48 -0.73 -10.31 5.20
C ALA A 48 -1.53 -9.11 4.67
N SER A 49 -2.86 -9.21 4.62
CA SER A 49 -3.72 -8.08 4.23
C SER A 49 -3.62 -6.91 5.20
N ALA A 50 -3.63 -7.19 6.51
CA ALA A 50 -3.45 -6.16 7.53
C ALA A 50 -2.06 -5.52 7.46
N GLU A 51 -1.02 -6.34 7.24
CA GLU A 51 0.35 -5.84 7.11
C GLU A 51 0.53 -4.99 5.84
N ALA A 52 -0.05 -5.39 4.70
CA ALA A 52 -0.06 -4.58 3.49
C ALA A 52 -0.64 -3.17 3.75
N MET A 53 -1.77 -3.09 4.46
CA MET A 53 -2.34 -1.80 4.87
C MET A 53 -1.41 -0.98 5.78
N ARG A 54 -0.75 -1.62 6.76
CA ARG A 54 0.21 -0.95 7.65
C ARG A 54 1.43 -0.42 6.92
N MET A 55 1.90 -1.15 5.91
CA MET A 55 3.02 -0.71 5.06
C MET A 55 2.62 0.47 4.18
N CYS A 56 1.41 0.46 3.61
CA CYS A 56 0.86 1.62 2.89
C CYS A 56 0.73 2.85 3.81
N ALA A 57 0.25 2.68 5.04
CA ALA A 57 0.20 3.77 6.01
C ALA A 57 1.61 4.32 6.29
N SER A 58 2.59 3.43 6.44
CA SER A 58 3.98 3.81 6.66
C SER A 58 4.59 4.57 5.48
N LEU A 59 4.21 4.27 4.24
CA LEU A 59 4.59 5.05 3.05
C LEU A 59 4.00 6.45 3.10
N ILE A 60 2.72 6.59 3.46
CA ILE A 60 2.05 7.90 3.58
C ILE A 60 2.75 8.75 4.64
N LYS A 61 3.08 8.19 5.81
CA LYS A 61 3.80 8.90 6.88
C LYS A 61 5.19 9.38 6.47
N GLN A 62 5.86 8.64 5.58
CA GLN A 62 7.19 8.96 5.09
C GLN A 62 7.18 9.78 3.80
N ALA A 63 6.00 10.12 3.25
CA ALA A 63 5.92 10.89 2.01
C ALA A 63 6.51 12.28 2.22
N HIS A 64 7.16 12.84 1.18
CA HIS A 64 7.73 14.19 1.21
C HIS A 64 6.74 15.22 1.76
N PHE A 65 5.46 15.14 1.38
CA PHE A 65 4.44 16.08 1.87
C PHE A 65 4.24 16.00 3.39
N ALA A 66 4.28 14.79 3.95
CA ALA A 66 4.12 14.58 5.38
C ALA A 66 5.38 14.89 6.19
N HIS A 67 6.56 14.60 5.63
CA HIS A 67 7.83 14.67 6.35
C HIS A 67 8.59 15.98 6.16
N ASP A 68 8.67 16.48 4.93
CA ASP A 68 9.52 17.62 4.58
C ASP A 68 8.72 18.93 4.50
N LEU A 69 7.41 18.84 4.28
CA LEU A 69 6.48 19.97 4.32
C LEU A 69 5.72 20.02 5.66
N GLU A 70 6.38 19.69 6.79
CA GLU A 70 5.88 19.99 8.14
C GLU A 70 5.74 21.51 8.33
N ILE A 71 4.75 22.09 7.66
CA ILE A 71 4.35 23.48 7.76
C ILE A 71 3.53 23.56 9.04
N ASP A 72 4.06 24.26 10.04
CA ASP A 72 3.34 24.70 11.24
C ASP A 72 2.80 23.60 12.18
N GLY A 73 3.48 22.44 12.27
CA GLY A 73 3.14 21.39 13.24
C GLY A 73 1.80 20.70 12.99
N ILE A 74 1.28 20.82 11.77
CA ILE A 74 0.04 20.17 11.35
C ILE A 74 0.33 18.68 11.08
N PRO A 75 -0.37 17.73 11.74
CA PRO A 75 -0.14 16.30 11.58
C PRO A 75 -0.81 15.78 10.29
N TYR A 76 -0.32 16.22 9.13
CA TYR A 76 -0.91 15.91 7.83
C TYR A 76 -0.93 14.41 7.52
N ALA A 77 0.09 13.67 7.96
CA ALA A 77 0.12 12.22 7.82
C ALA A 77 -1.08 11.57 8.53
N GLU A 78 -1.30 11.94 9.80
CA GLU A 78 -2.41 11.42 10.60
C GLU A 78 -3.74 11.82 9.98
N GLN A 79 -3.92 13.08 9.57
CA GLN A 79 -5.14 13.54 8.93
C GLN A 79 -5.43 12.80 7.61
N ALA A 80 -4.41 12.59 6.79
CA ALA A 80 -4.55 11.84 5.54
C ALA A 80 -4.93 10.38 5.78
N LEU A 81 -4.38 9.76 6.83
CA LEU A 81 -4.71 8.40 7.22
C LEU A 81 -6.14 8.30 7.78
N GLU A 82 -6.54 9.21 8.66
CA GLU A 82 -7.92 9.30 9.18
C GLU A 82 -8.92 9.42 8.04
N TYR A 83 -8.70 10.38 7.14
CA TYR A 83 -9.52 10.58 5.95
C TYR A 83 -9.59 9.33 5.06
N SER A 84 -8.46 8.65 4.85
CA SER A 84 -8.41 7.41 4.05
C SER A 84 -9.22 6.28 4.68
N MET A 85 -9.17 6.14 6.01
CA MET A 85 -9.94 5.13 6.73
C MET A 85 -11.44 5.44 6.73
N ASP A 86 -11.82 6.72 6.85
CA ASP A 86 -13.22 7.15 6.75
C ASP A 86 -13.80 6.78 5.38
N ILE A 87 -13.09 7.08 4.29
CA ILE A 87 -13.50 6.69 2.92
C ILE A 87 -13.61 5.18 2.79
N LEU A 88 -12.60 4.43 3.28
CA LEU A 88 -12.59 2.98 3.17
C LEU A 88 -13.78 2.36 3.92
N ASN A 89 -14.05 2.83 5.15
CA ASN A 89 -15.18 2.39 5.96
C ASN A 89 -16.52 2.74 5.29
N GLU A 90 -16.63 3.94 4.71
CA GLU A 90 -17.81 4.35 3.95
C GLU A 90 -18.06 3.40 2.76
N HIS A 91 -17.03 3.09 1.98
CA HIS A 91 -17.14 2.16 0.84
C HIS A 91 -17.52 0.74 1.28
N MET A 92 -16.91 0.22 2.35
CA MET A 92 -17.23 -1.09 2.92
C MET A 92 -18.68 -1.16 3.40
N THR A 93 -19.17 -0.11 4.06
CA THR A 93 -20.54 -0.05 4.60
C THR A 93 -21.57 0.09 3.48
N ASN A 94 -21.28 0.93 2.48
CA ASN A 94 -22.22 1.24 1.39
C ASN A 94 -22.22 0.19 0.26
N SER A 95 -21.44 -0.90 0.38
CA SER A 95 -21.39 -2.03 -0.58
C SER A 95 -21.17 -1.65 -2.05
N LYS A 96 -20.63 -0.45 -2.32
CA LYS A 96 -20.10 -0.16 -3.66
C LYS A 96 -18.72 -0.82 -3.72
N VAL A 97 -18.68 -2.07 -4.14
CA VAL A 97 -17.47 -2.68 -4.68
C VAL A 97 -16.94 -1.69 -5.71
N VAL A 98 -15.86 -1.00 -5.39
CA VAL A 98 -15.16 -0.17 -6.36
C VAL A 98 -14.60 -1.15 -7.38
N GLN A 99 -15.33 -1.37 -8.47
CA GLN A 99 -14.77 -1.99 -9.65
C GLN A 99 -13.77 -0.98 -10.21
N TYR A 100 -12.50 -1.20 -9.91
CA TYR A 100 -11.44 -0.64 -10.72
C TYR A 100 -11.48 -1.41 -12.05
N ASP A 101 -11.74 -0.71 -13.15
CA ASP A 101 -11.59 -1.26 -14.50
C ASP A 101 -10.11 -1.62 -14.70
N ASN A 102 -9.83 -2.93 -14.82
CA ASN A 102 -8.55 -3.47 -15.32
C ASN A 102 -8.85 -4.50 -16.41
#